data_AF-A0AAP5JWW1-F1
#
_entry.id   AF-A0AAP5JWW1-F1
#
_cell.length_a   1.000
_cell.length_b   1.000
_cell.length_c   1.000
_cell.angle_alpha   90.00
_cell.angle_beta   90.00
_cell.angle_gamma   90.00
#
_symmetry.space_group_name_H-M   'P 1'
#
loop_
_entity.id
_entity.type
_entity.pdbx_description
1 polymer ?
#
loop_
_entity_poly.entity_id
_entity_poly.type
_entity_poly.pdbx_seq_one_letter_code
_entity_poly.pdbx_strand_id
1 'polypeptide(L)'
;MRYGIKLNGSLEETYDTPEEAYHAAELRCGDTGLFYEVVAVTSLMETVSKLQSKLEDSLKRELELMNALMEVKGTLRWGDAENAVSKATYHIDKTLEEFLKEEALINESNRNCKEIG
;
A
#
# COMPACT_ATOMS: atom_id res chain seq x y z
N MET A 1 23.55 -10.01 -2.10
CA MET A 1 23.46 -8.53 -2.11
C MET A 1 22.37 -8.18 -3.10
N ARG A 2 21.41 -7.30 -2.78
CA ARG A 2 20.34 -6.90 -3.72
C ARG A 2 20.57 -5.47 -4.17
N TYR A 3 20.00 -5.13 -5.31
CA TYR A 3 20.11 -3.82 -5.94
C TYR A 3 18.72 -3.27 -6.19
N GLY A 4 18.56 -1.96 -6.26
CA GLY A 4 17.26 -1.37 -6.47
C GLY A 4 17.35 -0.05 -7.19
N ILE A 5 16.24 0.32 -7.80
CA ILE A 5 16.09 1.60 -8.48
C ILE A 5 15.36 2.58 -7.55
N LYS A 6 15.87 3.81 -7.46
CA LYS A 6 15.24 4.89 -6.73
C LYS A 6 14.74 5.97 -7.65
N LEU A 7 13.63 6.58 -7.25
CA LEU A 7 13.16 7.83 -7.82
C LEU A 7 12.87 8.80 -6.68
N ASN A 8 13.40 10.02 -6.75
CA ASN A 8 13.19 11.07 -5.75
C ASN A 8 13.45 10.63 -4.28
N GLY A 9 14.42 9.72 -4.08
CA GLY A 9 14.78 9.20 -2.76
C GLY A 9 13.99 7.97 -2.29
N SER A 10 12.92 7.60 -2.99
CA SER A 10 12.11 6.42 -2.70
C SER A 10 12.62 5.19 -3.45
N LEU A 11 12.67 4.04 -2.78
CA LEU A 11 13.00 2.77 -3.40
C LEU A 11 11.76 2.21 -4.11
N GLU A 12 11.85 2.02 -5.42
CA GLU A 12 10.71 1.62 -6.25
C GLU A 12 10.68 0.10 -6.45
N GLU A 13 11.81 -0.50 -6.80
CA GLU A 13 11.90 -1.92 -7.15
C GLU A 13 13.27 -2.49 -6.78
N THR A 14 13.34 -3.81 -6.59
CA THR A 14 14.56 -4.51 -6.18
C THR A 14 14.84 -5.72 -7.07
N TYR A 15 16.13 -5.94 -7.36
CA TYR A 15 16.67 -6.94 -8.27
C TYR A 15 17.84 -7.67 -7.62
N ASP A 16 18.17 -8.85 -8.14
CA ASP A 16 19.20 -9.70 -7.59
C ASP A 16 20.59 -9.30 -8.09
N THR A 17 20.67 -8.71 -9.30
CA THR A 17 21.92 -8.24 -9.90
C THR A 17 21.90 -6.74 -10.18
N PRO A 18 23.07 -6.06 -10.20
CA PRO A 18 23.14 -4.66 -10.56
C PRO A 18 22.82 -4.43 -12.04
N GLU A 19 23.13 -5.38 -12.93
CA GLU A 19 22.83 -5.31 -14.36
C GLU A 19 21.32 -5.28 -14.63
N GLU A 20 20.53 -6.12 -13.93
CA GLU A 20 19.07 -6.10 -14.02
C GLU A 20 18.51 -4.76 -13.55
N ALA A 21 19.01 -4.24 -12.41
CA ALA A 21 18.58 -2.95 -11.89
C ALA A 21 18.92 -1.80 -12.86
N TYR A 22 20.09 -1.84 -13.49
CA TYR A 22 20.49 -0.85 -14.49
C TYR A 22 19.60 -0.91 -15.73
N HIS A 23 19.35 -2.10 -16.28
CA HIS A 23 18.47 -2.26 -17.43
C HIS A 23 17.04 -1.80 -17.13
N ALA A 24 16.52 -2.09 -15.94
CA ALA A 24 15.21 -1.60 -15.52
C ALA A 24 15.17 -0.07 -15.40
N ALA A 25 16.21 0.55 -14.82
CA ALA A 25 16.32 2.00 -14.73
C ALA A 25 16.37 2.67 -16.11
N GLU A 26 17.16 2.10 -17.04
CA GLU A 26 17.29 2.59 -18.41
C GLU A 26 15.96 2.51 -19.17
N LEU A 27 15.26 1.37 -19.05
CA LEU A 27 13.96 1.15 -19.69
C LEU A 27 12.91 2.13 -19.17
N ARG A 28 12.80 2.30 -17.83
CA ARG A 28 11.87 3.29 -17.25
C ARG A 28 12.25 4.72 -17.57
N CYS A 29 13.54 5.04 -17.68
CA CYS A 29 13.99 6.36 -18.14
C CYS A 29 13.53 6.61 -19.58
N GLY A 30 13.59 5.60 -20.45
CA GLY A 30 13.05 5.67 -21.80
C GLY A 30 11.54 5.91 -21.85
N ASP A 31 10.79 5.26 -20.96
CA ASP A 31 9.32 5.36 -20.91
C ASP A 31 8.81 6.67 -20.28
N THR A 32 9.49 7.15 -19.24
CA THR A 32 9.01 8.26 -18.39
C THR A 32 9.78 9.57 -18.57
N GLY A 33 11.00 9.52 -19.12
CA GLY A 33 11.93 10.65 -19.13
C GLY A 33 12.52 10.99 -17.75
N LEU A 34 12.29 10.16 -16.73
CA LEU A 34 12.79 10.37 -15.37
C LEU A 34 14.08 9.57 -15.13
N PHE A 35 15.00 10.18 -14.38
CA PHE A 35 16.24 9.52 -14.00
C PHE A 35 16.05 8.70 -12.72
N TYR A 36 16.34 7.40 -12.82
CA TYR A 36 16.32 6.47 -11.71
C TYR A 36 17.75 6.17 -11.24
N GLU A 37 18.01 6.23 -9.93
CA GLU A 37 19.31 5.89 -9.36
C GLU A 37 19.38 4.40 -9.05
N VAL A 38 20.45 3.72 -9.49
CA VAL A 38 20.72 2.33 -9.09
C VAL A 38 21.54 2.33 -7.81
N VAL A 39 21.02 1.68 -6.77
CA VAL A 39 21.66 1.61 -5.45
C VAL A 39 21.79 0.18 -4.96
N ALA A 40 22.85 -0.09 -4.19
CA ALA A 40 22.93 -1.31 -3.41
C ALA A 40 21.94 -1.22 -2.23
N VAL A 41 21.10 -2.23 -2.08
CA VAL A 41 20.01 -2.24 -1.10
C VAL A 41 20.49 -2.91 0.18
N THR A 42 20.34 -2.19 1.29
CA THR A 42 20.57 -2.73 2.64
C THR A 42 19.26 -3.27 3.23
N SER A 43 19.36 -4.18 4.20
CA SER A 43 18.18 -4.72 4.91
C SER A 43 17.36 -3.63 5.61
N LEU A 44 18.02 -2.58 6.12
CA LEU A 44 17.36 -1.41 6.68
C LEU A 44 16.53 -0.69 5.63
N MET A 45 17.06 -0.56 4.41
CA MET A 45 16.40 0.15 3.33
C MET A 45 15.14 -0.58 2.81
N GLU A 46 15.19 -1.91 2.70
CA GLU A 46 13.98 -2.70 2.41
C GLU A 46 12.94 -2.57 3.52
N THR A 47 13.37 -2.54 4.78
CA THR A 47 12.45 -2.41 5.92
C THR A 47 11.77 -1.05 5.92
N VAL A 48 12.53 0.04 5.68
CA VAL A 48 12.00 1.39 5.58
C VAL A 48 11.01 1.51 4.43
N SER A 49 11.34 0.98 3.25
CA SER A 49 10.44 0.99 2.09
C SER A 49 9.13 0.23 2.37
N LYS A 50 9.20 -0.95 3.01
CA LYS A 50 8.00 -1.70 3.44
C LYS A 50 7.15 -0.94 4.45
N LEU A 51 7.78 -0.21 5.38
CA LEU A 51 7.06 0.61 6.36
C LEU A 51 6.41 1.83 5.71
N GLN A 52 7.07 2.46 4.74
CA GLN A 52 6.52 3.58 3.98
C GLN A 52 5.28 3.15 3.18
N SER A 53 5.36 2.04 2.44
CA SER A 53 4.20 1.51 1.71
C SER A 53 3.02 1.21 2.65
N LYS A 54 3.27 0.58 3.80
CA LYS A 54 2.20 0.34 4.80
C LYS A 54 1.59 1.64 5.33
N LEU A 55 2.40 2.68 5.52
CA LEU A 55 1.92 3.98 5.98
C LEU A 55 1.06 4.66 4.90
N GLU A 56 1.46 4.58 3.64
CA GLU A 56 0.69 5.10 2.50
C GLU A 56 -0.66 4.39 2.34
N ASP A 57 -0.68 3.07 2.44
CA ASP A 57 -1.91 2.27 2.43
C ASP A 57 -2.84 2.66 3.58
N SER A 58 -2.29 2.83 4.78
CA SER A 58 -3.04 3.31 5.95
C SER A 58 -3.64 4.70 5.73
N LEU A 59 -2.85 5.64 5.20
CA LEU A 59 -3.31 7.00 4.93
C LEU A 59 -4.42 7.03 3.88
N LYS A 60 -4.28 6.23 2.81
CA LYS A 60 -5.32 6.09 1.79
C LYS A 60 -6.62 5.59 2.39
N ARG A 61 -6.55 4.59 3.26
CA ARG A 61 -7.72 4.04 3.96
C ARG A 61 -8.38 5.07 4.88
N GLU A 62 -7.60 5.84 5.64
CA GLU A 62 -8.15 6.93 6.47
C GLU A 62 -8.88 7.98 5.63
N LEU A 63 -8.33 8.35 4.47
CA LEU A 63 -8.98 9.29 3.55
C LEU A 63 -10.30 8.75 3.00
N GLU A 64 -10.35 7.47 2.62
CA GLU A 64 -11.57 6.81 2.16
C GLU A 64 -12.66 6.78 3.25
N LEU A 65 -12.28 6.47 4.49
CA LEU A 65 -13.20 6.51 5.64
C LEU A 65 -13.73 7.93 5.90
N MET A 66 -12.86 8.94 5.83
CA MET A 66 -13.27 10.33 6.04
C MET A 66 -14.23 10.80 4.95
N ASN A 67 -14.02 10.40 3.69
CA ASN A 67 -14.95 10.67 2.60
C ASN A 67 -16.31 9.99 2.80
N ALA A 68 -16.33 8.73 3.21
CA ALA A 68 -17.56 7.99 3.53
C ALA A 68 -18.35 8.67 4.66
N LEU A 69 -17.67 9.09 5.73
CA LEU A 69 -18.29 9.82 6.85
C LEU A 69 -18.89 11.16 6.39
N MET A 70 -18.20 11.89 5.52
CA MET A 70 -18.69 13.14 4.93
C MET A 70 -19.94 12.91 4.08
N GLU A 71 -20.02 11.80 3.34
CA GLU A 71 -21.19 11.42 2.55
C GLU A 71 -22.41 11.08 3.42
N VAL A 72 -22.21 10.28 4.48
CA VAL A 72 -23.26 9.96 5.45
C VAL A 72 -23.76 11.23 6.14
N LYS A 73 -22.84 12.10 6.60
CA LYS A 73 -23.18 13.40 7.19
C LYS A 73 -23.98 14.28 6.23
N GLY A 74 -23.61 14.30 4.96
CA GLY A 74 -24.35 14.99 3.90
C GLY A 74 -25.78 14.48 3.80
N THR A 75 -25.95 13.17 3.71
CA THR A 75 -27.26 12.50 3.59
C THR A 75 -28.16 12.78 4.81
N LEU A 76 -27.61 12.71 6.03
CA LEU A 76 -28.32 13.08 7.26
C LEU A 76 -28.79 14.55 7.25
N ARG A 77 -27.98 15.46 6.72
CA ARG A 77 -28.34 16.88 6.62
C ARG A 77 -29.54 17.13 5.71
N TRP A 78 -29.74 16.29 4.69
CA TRP A 78 -30.91 16.34 3.81
C TRP A 78 -32.18 15.73 4.45
N GLY A 79 -32.09 15.21 5.68
CA GLY A 79 -33.23 14.64 6.41
C GLY A 79 -33.56 13.20 6.02
N ASP A 80 -32.76 12.58 5.15
CA ASP A 80 -32.95 11.21 4.67
C ASP A 80 -32.20 10.21 5.57
N ALA A 81 -32.79 9.95 6.75
CA ALA A 81 -32.18 9.10 7.77
C ALA A 81 -32.04 7.64 7.32
N GLU A 82 -32.98 7.13 6.52
CA GLU A 82 -32.97 5.75 6.05
C GLU A 82 -31.82 5.50 5.06
N ASN A 83 -31.64 6.41 4.10
CA ASN A 83 -30.51 6.37 3.16
C ASN A 83 -29.16 6.57 3.87
N ALA A 84 -29.10 7.47 4.86
CA ALA A 84 -27.89 7.66 5.67
C ALA A 84 -27.50 6.39 6.44
N VAL A 85 -28.47 5.70 7.05
CA VAL A 85 -28.24 4.41 7.72
C VAL A 85 -27.77 3.36 6.72
N SER A 86 -28.43 3.24 5.56
CA SER A 86 -28.03 2.29 4.52
C SER A 86 -26.58 2.50 4.05
N LYS A 87 -26.17 3.75 3.80
CA LYS A 87 -24.79 4.09 3.44
C LYS A 87 -23.80 3.80 4.56
N ALA A 88 -24.13 4.16 5.80
CA ALA A 88 -23.28 3.88 6.95
C ALA A 88 -23.04 2.38 7.11
N THR A 89 -24.10 1.56 7.04
CA THR A 89 -24.02 0.10 7.10
C THR A 89 -23.13 -0.45 5.99
N TYR A 90 -23.32 -0.01 4.74
CA TYR A 90 -22.47 -0.42 3.62
C TYR A 90 -20.98 -0.15 3.87
N HIS A 91 -20.64 1.05 4.33
CA HIS A 91 -19.24 1.41 4.60
C HIS A 91 -18.66 0.62 5.78
N ILE A 92 -19.45 0.35 6.82
CA ILE A 92 -19.05 -0.49 7.95
C ILE A 92 -18.75 -1.92 7.47
N ASP A 93 -19.67 -2.54 6.72
CA ASP A 93 -19.52 -3.90 6.22
C ASP A 93 -18.29 -4.04 5.32
N LYS A 94 -18.09 -3.10 4.39
CA LYS A 94 -16.91 -3.06 3.53
C LYS A 94 -15.60 -2.95 4.34
N THR A 95 -15.59 -2.09 5.35
CA THR A 95 -14.41 -1.90 6.22
C THR A 95 -14.10 -3.16 7.03
N LEU A 96 -15.14 -3.85 7.52
CA LEU A 96 -15.00 -5.12 8.24
C LEU A 96 -14.48 -6.24 7.32
N GLU A 97 -14.97 -6.34 6.09
CA GLU A 97 -14.43 -7.30 5.11
C GLU A 97 -12.93 -7.09 4.85
N GLU A 98 -12.50 -5.83 4.72
CA GLU A 98 -11.08 -5.50 4.53
C GLU A 98 -10.24 -5.89 5.75
N PHE A 99 -10.69 -5.59 6.98
CA PHE A 99 -10.01 -6.01 8.20
C PHE A 99 -9.89 -7.53 8.32
N LEU A 100 -10.96 -8.26 8.02
CA LEU A 100 -10.96 -9.73 8.08
C LEU A 100 -10.02 -10.35 7.04
N LYS A 101 -9.90 -9.74 5.85
CA LYS A 101 -8.92 -10.15 4.83
C LYS A 101 -7.48 -9.91 5.31
N GLU A 102 -7.19 -8.76 5.92
CA GLU A 102 -5.87 -8.48 6.50
C GLU A 102 -5.49 -9.46 7.61
N GLU A 103 -6.43 -9.76 8.52
CA GLU A 103 -6.22 -10.72 9.60
C GLU A 103 -5.98 -12.14 9.08
N ALA A 104 -6.70 -12.56 8.04
CA ALA A 104 -6.49 -13.84 7.38
C ALA A 104 -5.07 -13.95 6.76
N LEU A 105 -4.60 -12.90 6.09
CA LEU A 105 -3.25 -12.85 5.51
C LEU A 105 -2.15 -12.91 6.56
N ILE A 106 -2.32 -12.20 7.70
CA ILE A 106 -1.39 -12.25 8.83
C ILE A 106 -1.34 -13.67 9.44
N ASN A 107 -2.50 -14.29 9.62
CA ASN A 107 -2.61 -15.63 10.18
C ASN A 107 -2.07 -16.73 9.25
N GLU A 108 -2.13 -16.53 7.94
CA GLU A 108 -1.53 -17.42 6.94
C GLU A 108 -0.01 -17.26 6.90
N SER A 109 0.51 -16.02 6.91
CA SER A 109 1.94 -15.75 7.02
C SER A 109 2.56 -16.37 8.29
N ASN A 110 1.87 -16.26 9.42
CA ASN A 110 2.32 -16.83 10.70
C ASN A 110 2.32 -18.36 10.72
N ARG A 111 1.40 -19.00 9.98
CA ARG A 111 1.40 -20.46 9.80
C ARG A 111 2.58 -20.92 8.95
N ASN A 112 2.82 -20.26 7.81
CA ASN A 112 3.93 -20.59 6.93
C ASN A 112 5.29 -20.42 7.62
N CYS A 113 5.46 -19.45 8.51
CA CYS A 113 6.69 -19.32 9.31
C CYS A 113 6.90 -20.44 10.34
N LYS A 114 5.85 -21.14 10.79
CA LYS A 114 5.96 -22.26 11.75
C LYS A 114 6.32 -23.60 11.10
N GLU A 115 6.07 -23.77 9.80
CA GLU A 115 6.33 -25.03 9.08
C GLU A 115 7.76 -25.14 8.55
N ILE A 116 8.56 -24.06 8.63
CA ILE A 116 9.94 -23.99 8.10
C ILE A 116 11.00 -24.08 9.22
N GLY A 117 10.58 -24.19 10.49
CA GLY A 117 11.46 -24.35 11.67
C GLY A 117 11.42 -25.76 12.24
#